data_AF-A0A849HB09-F1
#
_entry.id   AF-A0A849HB09-F1
#
_cell.length_a   1.000
_cell.length_b   1.000
_cell.length_c   1.000
_cell.angle_alpha   90.00
_cell.angle_beta   90.00
_cell.angle_gamma   90.00
#
_symmetry.space_group_name_H-M   'P 1'
#
loop_
_entity.id
_entity.type
_entity.pdbx_description
1 polymer ?
#
loop_
_entity_poly.entity_id
_entity_poly.type
_entity_poly.pdbx_seq_one_letter_code
_entity_poly.pdbx_strand_id
1 'polypeptide(L)'
;MTPATGGWEVDADRFGVVLRLLDHQIVGEQGQLLGNVDDLALEETPEGLFVVGFLSGPAALGGRLGGWGGRLLGDAWRRLRTEPEPRQLVVPLERVVRLDSAVRVDTRAGRILAQEQRLELWLRRHVLARIPGAMGGESDPDRPDRPDLRPADGIGVPLRDGQHTVSELLALRALTSDGGALGEVIEVTAERVGGREHGHGDGLGPLRVLDVICSPRHLGQELGYTLTPQGPRLVRWLLRACHRSDRHLHLGDVAEIDWERGELRAGEYAVLRHPHDVD
;
A
#
# COMPACT_ATOMS: atom_id res chain seq x y z
N MET A 1 -7.86 -31.97 28.69
CA MET A 1 -8.97 -31.10 28.25
C MET A 1 -8.49 -29.66 28.43
N THR A 2 -7.88 -29.12 27.38
CA THR A 2 -7.22 -27.81 27.38
C THR A 2 -8.25 -26.79 26.89
N PRO A 3 -8.40 -25.61 27.52
CA PRO A 3 -9.40 -24.66 27.07
C PRO A 3 -8.99 -24.09 25.70
N ALA A 4 -9.95 -24.06 24.79
CA ALA A 4 -9.85 -23.42 23.50
C ALA A 4 -9.52 -21.93 23.69
N THR A 5 -8.36 -21.51 23.20
CA THR A 5 -8.06 -20.11 22.94
C THR A 5 -8.97 -19.65 21.80
N GLY A 6 -10.07 -19.00 22.16
CA GLY A 6 -10.93 -18.26 21.24
C GLY A 6 -10.17 -17.07 20.66
N GLY A 7 -9.44 -17.33 19.58
CA GLY A 7 -8.93 -16.31 18.68
C GLY A 7 -9.97 -16.07 17.60
N TRP A 8 -10.64 -14.94 17.67
CA TRP A 8 -11.63 -14.47 16.72
C TRP A 8 -10.93 -14.31 15.36
N GLU A 9 -11.36 -15.12 14.41
CA GLU A 9 -10.95 -15.08 13.02
C GLU A 9 -11.51 -13.77 12.45
N VAL A 10 -10.68 -12.72 12.41
CA VAL A 10 -10.88 -11.62 11.46
C VAL A 10 -11.02 -12.32 10.11
N ASP A 11 -12.09 -12.05 9.37
CA ASP A 11 -12.33 -12.62 8.04
C ASP A 11 -11.02 -12.54 7.25
N ALA A 12 -10.30 -13.67 7.19
CA ALA A 12 -8.84 -13.65 7.05
C ALA A 12 -8.40 -13.13 5.67
N ASP A 13 -9.40 -12.96 4.80
CA ASP A 13 -9.29 -12.60 3.42
C ASP A 13 -9.70 -11.14 3.17
N ARG A 14 -10.23 -10.39 4.16
CA ARG A 14 -10.57 -8.96 4.05
C ARG A 14 -9.69 -8.08 4.94
N PHE A 15 -9.11 -7.03 4.37
CA PHE A 15 -8.32 -6.09 5.16
C PHE A 15 -8.15 -4.71 4.51
N GLY A 16 -7.90 -3.72 5.36
CA GLY A 16 -7.55 -2.36 4.97
C GLY A 16 -6.17 -2.35 4.34
N VAL A 17 -6.14 -2.04 3.05
CA VAL A 17 -4.94 -2.09 2.21
C VAL A 17 -3.88 -1.16 2.77
N VAL A 18 -4.28 0.06 3.15
CA VAL A 18 -3.33 1.05 3.64
C VAL A 18 -2.73 0.64 4.97
N LEU A 19 -3.57 0.19 5.91
CA LEU A 19 -3.12 -0.21 7.24
C LEU A 19 -2.20 -1.42 7.21
N ARG A 20 -2.37 -2.34 6.25
CA ARG A 20 -1.76 -3.68 6.32
C ARG A 20 -0.62 -3.88 5.32
N LEU A 21 -0.56 -3.04 4.28
CA LEU A 21 0.47 -3.14 3.25
C LEU A 21 1.31 -1.87 3.17
N LEU A 22 0.70 -0.68 3.05
CA LEU A 22 1.48 0.56 2.96
C LEU A 22 2.29 0.79 4.24
N ASP A 23 3.47 1.39 4.06
CA ASP A 23 4.47 1.68 5.10
C ASP A 23 4.98 0.44 5.86
N HIS A 24 4.57 -0.77 5.49
CA HIS A 24 5.07 -1.98 6.11
C HIS A 24 6.48 -2.29 5.62
N GLN A 25 7.30 -2.78 6.56
CA GLN A 25 8.62 -3.27 6.25
C GLN A 25 8.55 -4.49 5.34
N ILE A 26 9.40 -4.51 4.31
CA ILE A 26 9.56 -5.66 3.43
C ILE A 26 10.70 -6.52 3.98
N VAL A 27 10.43 -7.80 4.21
CA VAL A 27 11.39 -8.76 4.76
C VAL A 27 11.57 -9.94 3.81
N GLY A 28 12.82 -10.24 3.45
CA GLY A 28 13.11 -11.38 2.60
C GLY A 28 13.07 -12.73 3.34
N GLU A 29 13.23 -13.81 2.59
CA GLU A 29 13.19 -15.19 3.11
C GLU A 29 14.20 -15.46 4.24
N GLN A 30 15.39 -14.84 4.19
CA GLN A 30 16.44 -14.98 5.20
C GLN A 30 16.33 -13.92 6.31
N GLY A 31 15.19 -13.21 6.43
CA GLY A 31 14.94 -12.22 7.48
C GLY A 31 15.60 -10.86 7.25
N GLN A 32 16.24 -10.64 6.10
CA GLN A 32 16.82 -9.35 5.73
C GLN A 32 15.75 -8.29 5.48
N LEU A 33 15.97 -7.07 6.00
CA LEU A 33 15.15 -5.91 5.69
C LEU A 33 15.46 -5.42 4.27
N LEU A 34 14.43 -5.34 3.43
CA LEU A 34 14.53 -5.02 2.01
C LEU A 34 13.96 -3.65 1.63
N GLY A 35 13.42 -2.90 2.59
CA GLY A 35 12.80 -1.59 2.38
C GLY A 35 11.41 -1.53 3.00
N ASN A 36 10.60 -0.59 2.53
CA ASN A 36 9.19 -0.46 2.88
C ASN A 36 8.34 -0.54 1.62
N VAL A 37 7.06 -0.89 1.81
CA VAL A 37 6.05 -0.71 0.77
C VAL A 37 5.65 0.76 0.75
N ASP A 38 6.07 1.48 -0.29
CA ASP A 38 5.84 2.92 -0.41
C ASP A 38 4.55 3.24 -1.15
N ASP A 39 4.13 2.36 -2.07
CA ASP A 39 2.85 2.45 -2.79
C ASP A 39 2.40 1.06 -3.28
N LEU A 40 1.20 0.98 -3.87
CA LEU A 40 0.61 -0.26 -4.38
C LEU A 40 0.05 -0.06 -5.79
N ALA A 41 0.32 -1.01 -6.68
CA ALA A 41 -0.15 -0.96 -8.06
C ALA A 41 -1.59 -1.45 -8.15
N LEU A 42 -2.43 -0.65 -8.82
CA LEU A 42 -3.82 -0.93 -9.13
C LEU A 42 -3.98 -1.27 -10.61
N GLU A 43 -4.81 -2.27 -10.87
CA GLU A 43 -5.25 -2.65 -12.19
C GLU A 43 -6.78 -2.63 -12.24
N GLU A 44 -7.32 -1.82 -13.15
CA GLU A 44 -8.75 -1.76 -13.42
C GLU A 44 -9.09 -2.73 -14.54
N THR A 45 -10.02 -3.63 -14.28
CA THR A 45 -10.52 -4.64 -15.24
C THR A 45 -12.05 -4.61 -15.28
N PRO A 46 -12.68 -5.26 -16.27
CA PRO A 46 -14.15 -5.39 -16.31
C PRO A 46 -14.75 -6.04 -15.06
N GLU A 47 -13.97 -6.83 -14.32
CA GLU A 47 -14.38 -7.52 -13.10
C GLU A 47 -14.26 -6.63 -11.83
N GLY A 48 -13.56 -5.50 -11.94
CA GLY A 48 -13.38 -4.52 -10.86
C GLY A 48 -11.97 -3.98 -10.77
N LEU A 49 -11.64 -3.39 -9.62
CA LEU A 49 -10.34 -2.80 -9.35
C LEU A 49 -9.51 -3.74 -8.46
N PHE A 50 -8.27 -4.00 -8.82
CA PHE A 50 -7.41 -4.97 -8.15
C PHE A 50 -6.07 -4.37 -7.74
N VAL A 51 -5.63 -4.64 -6.51
CA VAL A 51 -4.24 -4.47 -6.10
C VAL A 51 -3.46 -5.67 -6.61
N VAL A 52 -2.51 -5.44 -7.52
CA VAL A 52 -1.77 -6.51 -8.21
C VAL A 52 -0.32 -6.63 -7.77
N GLY A 53 0.22 -5.60 -7.13
CA GLY A 53 1.59 -5.59 -6.65
C GLY A 53 1.90 -4.41 -5.75
N PHE A 54 3.10 -4.39 -5.22
CA PHE A 54 3.60 -3.28 -4.42
C PHE A 54 4.80 -2.61 -5.08
N LEU A 55 4.98 -1.34 -4.74
CA LEU A 55 6.11 -0.52 -5.18
C LEU A 55 6.93 -0.11 -3.96
N SER A 56 8.24 0.05 -4.18
CA SER A 56 9.21 0.40 -3.15
C SER A 56 10.26 1.33 -3.74
N GLY A 57 10.75 2.22 -2.91
CA GLY A 57 11.82 3.16 -3.21
C GLY A 57 11.33 4.56 -3.57
N PRO A 58 12.29 5.48 -3.84
CA PRO A 58 12.04 6.91 -3.97
C PRO A 58 11.03 7.29 -5.06
N ALA A 59 10.92 6.49 -6.12
CA ALA A 59 10.00 6.77 -7.21
C ALA A 59 8.54 6.62 -6.75
N ALA A 60 8.25 5.55 -6.03
CA ALA A 60 6.92 5.28 -5.47
C ALA A 60 6.58 6.30 -4.38
N LEU A 61 7.53 6.55 -3.47
CA LEU A 61 7.37 7.57 -2.43
C LEU A 61 7.14 8.98 -3.00
N GLY A 62 7.82 9.32 -4.09
CA GLY A 62 7.66 10.61 -4.76
C GLY A 62 6.26 10.83 -5.34
N GLY A 63 5.66 9.78 -5.90
CA GLY A 63 4.25 9.81 -6.33
C GLY A 63 3.32 10.08 -5.16
N ARG A 64 3.50 9.36 -4.06
CA ARG A 64 2.66 9.45 -2.86
C ARG A 64 2.74 10.79 -2.13
N LEU A 65 3.93 11.40 -2.03
CA LEU A 65 4.08 12.70 -1.37
C LEU A 65 3.41 13.84 -2.15
N GLY A 66 3.21 13.68 -3.45
CA GLY A 66 2.64 14.68 -4.33
C GLY A 66 3.36 16.04 -4.26
N GLY A 67 2.70 17.07 -4.78
CA GLY A 67 3.14 18.46 -4.61
C GLY A 67 4.54 18.77 -5.18
N TRP A 68 5.27 19.64 -4.49
CA TRP A 68 6.60 20.09 -4.93
C TRP A 68 7.72 19.12 -4.47
N GLY A 69 7.59 18.56 -3.27
CA GLY A 69 8.56 17.60 -2.71
C GLY A 69 8.58 16.28 -3.46
N GLY A 70 7.40 15.75 -3.82
CA GLY A 70 7.28 14.55 -4.64
C GLY A 70 7.87 14.75 -6.04
N ARG A 71 7.64 15.92 -6.66
CA ARG A 71 8.24 16.28 -7.96
C ARG A 71 9.77 16.30 -7.91
N LEU A 72 10.35 16.94 -6.89
CA LEU A 72 11.81 16.96 -6.72
C LEU A 72 12.38 15.56 -6.52
N LEU A 73 11.71 14.72 -5.72
CA LEU A 73 12.15 13.34 -5.49
C LEU A 73 12.08 12.50 -6.76
N GLY A 74 10.98 12.62 -7.53
CA GLY A 74 10.80 11.95 -8.81
C GLY A 74 11.81 12.42 -9.88
N ASP A 75 12.08 13.71 -9.95
CA ASP A 75 13.10 14.27 -10.85
C ASP A 75 14.51 13.79 -10.50
N ALA A 76 14.85 13.79 -9.19
CA ALA A 76 16.12 13.28 -8.72
C ALA A 76 16.28 11.79 -9.05
N TRP A 77 15.23 10.99 -8.81
CA TRP A 77 15.24 9.56 -9.15
C TRP A 77 15.41 9.32 -10.65
N ARG A 78 14.67 10.03 -11.51
CA ARG A 78 14.81 9.92 -12.98
C ARG A 78 16.22 10.22 -13.45
N ARG A 79 16.86 11.26 -12.90
CA ARG A 79 18.23 11.66 -13.26
C ARG A 79 19.29 10.66 -12.83
N LEU A 80 19.02 9.87 -11.79
CA LEU A 80 19.94 8.86 -11.28
C LEU A 80 19.85 7.53 -12.03
N ARG A 81 18.87 7.38 -12.93
CA ARG A 81 18.70 6.22 -13.80
C ARG A 81 19.37 6.47 -15.15
N THR A 82 20.04 5.46 -15.67
CA THR A 82 20.67 5.48 -17.01
C THR A 82 19.70 5.13 -18.13
N GLU A 83 18.49 4.67 -17.78
CA GLU A 83 17.43 4.33 -18.73
C GLU A 83 16.78 5.61 -19.27
N PRO A 84 16.44 5.67 -20.57
CA PRO A 84 15.80 6.86 -21.18
C PRO A 84 14.44 7.20 -20.55
N GLU A 85 13.68 6.19 -20.13
CA GLU A 85 12.36 6.31 -19.50
C GLU A 85 12.27 5.33 -18.32
N PRO A 86 12.83 5.70 -17.15
CA PRO A 86 12.83 4.80 -16.00
C PRO A 86 11.40 4.68 -15.46
N ARG A 87 10.88 3.45 -15.43
CA ARG A 87 9.55 3.12 -14.89
C ARG A 87 9.67 2.53 -13.49
N GLN A 88 8.66 2.77 -12.66
CA GLN A 88 8.61 2.17 -11.33
C GLN A 88 8.47 0.65 -11.45
N LEU A 89 9.25 -0.11 -10.68
CA LEU A 89 9.14 -1.56 -10.67
C LEU A 89 8.03 -2.00 -9.70
N VAL A 90 7.13 -2.83 -10.20
CA VAL A 90 6.08 -3.49 -9.43
C VAL A 90 6.58 -4.88 -9.03
N VAL A 91 6.54 -5.16 -7.73
CA VAL A 91 6.70 -6.50 -7.19
C VAL A 91 5.31 -7.14 -7.08
N PRO A 92 5.02 -8.20 -7.85
CA PRO A 92 3.68 -8.80 -7.86
C PRO A 92 3.29 -9.38 -6.49
N LEU A 93 2.02 -9.30 -6.10
CA LEU A 93 1.55 -9.79 -4.79
C LEU A 93 1.69 -11.31 -4.64
N GLU A 94 1.77 -12.07 -5.72
CA GLU A 94 2.09 -13.51 -5.71
C GLU A 94 3.48 -13.79 -5.13
N ARG A 95 4.32 -12.77 -4.97
CA ARG A 95 5.63 -12.89 -4.32
C ARG A 95 5.60 -12.67 -2.82
N VAL A 96 4.47 -12.21 -2.28
CA VAL A 96 4.26 -12.03 -0.83
C VAL A 96 3.89 -13.38 -0.24
N VAL A 97 4.82 -14.01 0.47
CA VAL A 97 4.61 -15.34 1.08
C VAL A 97 3.86 -15.26 2.40
N ARG A 98 3.90 -14.11 3.09
CA ARG A 98 3.22 -13.90 4.35
C ARG A 98 3.03 -12.41 4.65
N LEU A 99 1.86 -12.08 5.20
CA LEU A 99 1.52 -10.77 5.73
C LEU A 99 1.38 -10.85 7.24
N ASP A 100 2.27 -10.18 7.98
CA ASP A 100 2.19 -10.05 9.44
C ASP A 100 2.51 -8.61 9.87
N SER A 101 3.36 -8.40 10.88
CA SER A 101 3.93 -7.08 11.17
C SER A 101 4.83 -6.56 10.03
N ALA A 102 5.17 -7.42 9.08
CA ALA A 102 5.94 -7.11 7.88
C ALA A 102 5.34 -7.81 6.65
N VAL A 103 5.69 -7.30 5.47
CA VAL A 103 5.44 -7.96 4.19
C VAL A 103 6.61 -8.89 3.90
N ARG A 104 6.39 -10.20 4.06
CA ARG A 104 7.42 -11.21 3.79
C ARG A 104 7.35 -11.68 2.35
N VAL A 105 8.50 -11.70 1.68
CA VAL A 105 8.57 -11.99 0.24
C VAL A 105 9.53 -13.12 -0.08
N ASP A 106 9.28 -13.79 -1.21
CA ASP A 106 10.15 -14.85 -1.73
C ASP A 106 11.52 -14.32 -2.20
N THR A 107 12.46 -15.24 -2.45
CA THR A 107 13.80 -14.90 -2.97
C THR A 107 13.76 -14.16 -4.32
N ARG A 108 12.71 -14.30 -5.14
CA ARG A 108 12.61 -13.61 -6.43
C ARG A 108 12.25 -12.13 -6.24
N ALA A 109 11.29 -11.81 -5.38
CA ALA A 109 11.02 -10.44 -4.95
C ALA A 109 12.23 -9.81 -4.26
N GLY A 110 12.94 -10.58 -3.42
CA GLY A 110 14.19 -10.13 -2.81
C GLY A 110 15.23 -9.67 -3.86
N ARG A 111 15.35 -10.39 -4.97
CA ARG A 111 16.24 -9.99 -6.09
C ARG A 111 15.76 -8.74 -6.82
N ILE A 112 14.46 -8.56 -7.05
CA ILE A 112 13.90 -7.36 -7.68
C ILE A 112 14.23 -6.13 -6.81
N LEU A 113 13.95 -6.20 -5.52
CA LEU A 113 14.16 -5.09 -4.57
C LEU A 113 15.63 -4.75 -4.37
N ALA A 114 16.53 -5.74 -4.48
CA ALA A 114 17.97 -5.51 -4.42
C ALA A 114 18.48 -4.59 -5.54
N GLN A 115 17.84 -4.62 -6.71
CA GLN A 115 18.20 -3.75 -7.83
C GLN A 115 17.86 -2.29 -7.53
N GLU A 116 16.69 -2.02 -6.94
CA GLU A 116 16.26 -0.70 -6.50
C GLU A 116 17.18 -0.13 -5.40
N GLN A 117 17.58 -0.96 -4.44
CA GLN A 117 18.46 -0.56 -3.33
C GLN A 117 19.86 -0.12 -3.76
N ARG A 118 20.32 -0.43 -4.98
CA ARG A 118 21.65 0.04 -5.44
C ARG A 118 21.73 1.56 -5.46
N LEU A 119 20.64 2.24 -5.76
CA LEU A 119 20.57 3.69 -5.73
C LEU A 119 20.58 4.23 -4.31
N GLU A 120 19.83 3.61 -3.41
CA GLU A 120 19.79 3.97 -1.99
C GLU A 120 21.16 3.74 -1.32
N LEU A 121 21.82 2.62 -1.61
CA LEU A 121 23.18 2.33 -1.17
C LEU A 121 24.20 3.32 -1.74
N TRP A 122 24.03 3.74 -3.00
CA TRP A 122 24.86 4.79 -3.59
C TRP A 122 24.63 6.14 -2.88
N LEU A 123 23.37 6.56 -2.69
CA LEU A 123 22.99 7.79 -1.98
C LEU A 123 23.53 7.77 -0.56
N ARG A 124 23.38 6.64 0.15
CA ARG A 124 23.90 6.47 1.49
C ARG A 124 25.42 6.60 1.51
N ARG A 125 26.11 5.92 0.59
CA ARG A 125 27.59 5.90 0.52
C ARG A 125 28.18 7.24 0.07
N HIS A 126 27.54 7.94 -0.84
CA HIS A 126 28.14 9.11 -1.51
C HIS A 126 27.52 10.45 -1.11
N VAL A 127 26.31 10.47 -0.56
CA VAL A 127 25.61 11.70 -0.18
C VAL A 127 25.37 11.73 1.33
N LEU A 128 24.67 10.74 1.89
CA LEU A 128 24.27 10.75 3.30
C LEU A 128 25.45 10.54 4.25
N ALA A 129 26.42 9.67 3.90
CA ALA A 129 27.64 9.47 4.70
C ALA A 129 28.53 10.72 4.80
N ARG A 130 28.26 11.76 4.00
CA ARG A 130 28.99 13.03 4.03
C ARG A 130 28.26 14.11 4.83
N ILE A 131 27.04 13.84 5.31
CA ILE A 131 26.31 14.73 6.20
C ILE A 131 26.82 14.51 7.64
N PRO A 132 27.42 15.53 8.27
CA PRO A 132 27.91 15.40 9.64
C PRO A 132 26.77 15.03 10.60
N GLY A 133 26.94 13.95 11.37
CA GLY A 133 25.93 13.48 12.34
C GLY A 133 24.92 12.45 11.84
N ALA A 134 24.93 12.07 10.56
CA ALA A 134 23.99 11.09 9.99
C ALA A 134 24.28 9.62 10.38
N MET A 135 25.43 9.33 11.01
CA MET A 135 25.80 8.00 11.52
C MET A 135 25.35 7.84 12.98
N GLY A 136 24.07 8.05 13.25
CA GLY A 136 23.46 7.82 14.56
C GLY A 136 23.02 6.37 14.70
N GLY A 137 23.97 5.50 15.06
CA GLY A 137 23.74 4.08 15.32
C GLY A 137 24.88 3.24 14.76
N GLU A 138 25.71 2.70 15.65
CA GLU A 138 26.78 1.76 15.33
C GLU A 138 26.25 0.71 14.35
N SER A 139 26.75 0.79 13.11
CA SER A 139 26.60 -0.28 12.15
C SER A 139 27.54 -1.37 12.61
N ASP A 140 27.00 -2.41 13.25
CA ASP A 140 27.73 -3.62 13.60
C ASP A 140 28.45 -4.16 12.34
N PRO A 141 29.79 -4.08 12.28
CA PRO A 141 30.55 -4.55 11.12
C PRO A 141 30.55 -6.09 11.01
N ASP A 142 30.08 -6.82 12.03
CA ASP A 142 29.99 -8.28 12.05
C ASP A 142 28.60 -8.82 11.65
N ARG A 143 27.69 -7.97 11.16
CA ARG A 143 26.41 -8.45 10.64
C ARG A 143 26.68 -9.33 9.42
N PRO A 144 26.33 -10.64 9.45
CA PRO A 144 26.74 -11.59 8.43
C PRO A 144 26.28 -11.12 7.05
N ASP A 145 27.21 -11.25 6.11
CA ASP A 145 27.14 -10.83 4.71
C ASP A 145 25.72 -10.73 4.18
N ARG A 146 25.32 -9.50 3.82
CA ARG A 146 24.24 -9.31 2.86
C ARG A 146 24.59 -10.14 1.63
N PRO A 147 23.70 -11.03 1.15
CA PRO A 147 24.04 -11.93 0.07
C PRO A 147 24.56 -11.15 -1.13
N ASP A 148 25.55 -11.72 -1.82
CA ASP A 148 26.03 -11.27 -3.14
C ASP A 148 24.87 -11.42 -4.12
N LEU A 149 23.96 -10.43 -4.12
CA LEU A 149 22.78 -10.35 -4.97
C LEU A 149 23.24 -9.96 -6.37
N ARG A 150 23.88 -10.93 -7.05
CA ARG A 150 24.22 -10.81 -8.46
C ARG A 150 22.94 -10.63 -9.27
N PRO A 151 22.94 -9.74 -10.28
CA PRO A 151 21.78 -9.58 -11.16
C PRO A 151 21.59 -10.87 -11.96
N ALA A 152 20.52 -11.59 -11.66
CA ALA A 152 20.04 -12.72 -12.47
C ALA A 152 18.53 -12.56 -12.64
N ASP A 153 18.12 -12.21 -13.87
CA ASP A 153 16.81 -12.32 -14.56
C ASP A 153 15.49 -12.05 -13.79
N GLY A 154 15.55 -11.53 -12.57
CA GLY A 154 14.39 -11.07 -11.81
C GLY A 154 13.96 -9.70 -12.29
N ILE A 155 13.33 -9.63 -13.47
CA ILE A 155 12.78 -8.38 -14.00
C ILE A 155 11.51 -8.08 -13.19
N GLY A 156 11.56 -7.07 -12.33
CA GLY A 156 10.34 -6.44 -11.81
C GLY A 156 9.50 -5.97 -13.00
N VAL A 157 8.18 -6.10 -12.91
CA VAL A 157 7.33 -5.66 -14.03
C VAL A 157 7.22 -4.15 -13.93
N PRO A 158 7.57 -3.37 -14.97
CA PRO A 158 7.36 -1.93 -14.92
C PRO A 158 5.86 -1.66 -14.76
N LEU A 159 5.53 -0.64 -13.96
CA LEU A 159 4.16 -0.12 -13.91
C LEU A 159 3.74 0.22 -15.35
N ARG A 160 2.62 -0.37 -15.77
CA ARG A 160 2.15 -0.28 -17.16
C ARG A 160 1.45 1.05 -17.40
N ASP A 161 1.46 1.49 -18.65
CA ASP A 161 0.67 2.66 -19.05
C ASP A 161 -0.81 2.34 -18.83
N GLY A 162 -1.53 3.22 -18.12
CA GLY A 162 -2.92 3.00 -17.71
C GLY A 162 -3.11 2.17 -16.43
N GLN A 163 -2.03 1.73 -15.76
CA GLN A 163 -2.14 1.29 -14.37
C GLN A 163 -2.11 2.49 -13.43
N HIS A 164 -2.84 2.36 -12.31
CA HIS A 164 -2.96 3.38 -11.29
C HIS A 164 -2.25 2.94 -10.01
N THR A 165 -2.17 3.82 -9.02
CA THR A 165 -1.70 3.43 -7.68
C THR A 165 -2.74 3.66 -6.60
N VAL A 166 -2.60 2.96 -5.47
CA VAL A 166 -3.45 3.21 -4.30
C VAL A 166 -3.29 4.64 -3.82
N SER A 167 -2.10 5.24 -3.93
CA SER A 167 -1.92 6.65 -3.60
C SER A 167 -2.71 7.59 -4.52
N GLU A 168 -2.85 7.27 -5.81
CA GLU A 168 -3.74 8.01 -6.71
C GLU A 168 -5.21 7.83 -6.32
N LEU A 169 -5.62 6.61 -5.96
CA LEU A 169 -6.98 6.32 -5.48
C LEU A 169 -7.30 7.11 -4.20
N LEU A 170 -6.36 7.18 -3.25
CA LEU A 170 -6.48 7.95 -2.02
C LEU A 170 -6.49 9.48 -2.25
N ALA A 171 -6.06 9.95 -3.42
CA ALA A 171 -6.10 11.36 -3.79
C ALA A 171 -7.41 11.75 -4.50
N LEU A 172 -8.30 10.79 -4.81
CA LEU A 172 -9.54 11.08 -5.51
C LEU A 172 -10.54 11.80 -4.62
N ARG A 173 -11.20 12.80 -5.20
CA ARG A 173 -12.36 13.47 -4.63
C ARG A 173 -13.60 12.63 -4.90
N ALA A 174 -14.23 12.16 -3.83
CA ALA A 174 -15.49 11.43 -3.92
C ALA A 174 -16.67 12.38 -4.01
N LEU A 175 -17.55 12.12 -4.97
CA LEU A 175 -18.75 12.90 -5.27
C LEU A 175 -19.98 11.98 -5.27
N THR A 176 -21.14 12.53 -4.93
CA THR A 176 -22.45 11.91 -5.17
C THR A 176 -22.84 12.01 -6.64
N SER A 177 -23.89 11.29 -7.05
CA SER A 177 -24.41 11.28 -8.41
C SER A 177 -24.86 12.67 -8.92
N ASP A 178 -25.34 13.52 -8.01
CA ASP A 178 -25.73 14.92 -8.27
C ASP A 178 -24.56 15.92 -8.15
N GLY A 179 -23.34 15.44 -7.91
CA GLY A 179 -22.11 16.25 -7.83
C GLY A 179 -21.84 16.86 -6.45
N GLY A 180 -22.61 16.52 -5.42
CA GLY A 180 -22.31 16.85 -4.03
C GLY A 180 -21.00 16.21 -3.55
N ALA A 181 -20.23 16.92 -2.72
CA ALA A 181 -18.95 16.41 -2.24
C ALA A 181 -19.12 15.43 -1.07
N LEU A 182 -18.56 14.22 -1.20
CA LEU A 182 -18.41 13.25 -0.13
C LEU A 182 -17.08 13.42 0.62
N GLY A 183 -16.08 14.00 -0.03
CA GLY A 183 -14.75 14.24 0.54
C GLY A 183 -13.65 13.68 -0.34
N GLU A 184 -12.57 13.21 0.27
CA GLU A 184 -11.49 12.47 -0.40
C GLU A 184 -11.42 11.04 0.11
N VAL A 185 -10.93 10.13 -0.71
CA VAL A 185 -10.77 8.72 -0.34
C VAL A 185 -9.61 8.59 0.65
N ILE A 186 -9.88 8.15 1.88
CA ILE A 186 -8.86 8.07 2.95
C ILE A 186 -8.45 6.64 3.29
N GLU A 187 -9.27 5.65 2.93
CA GLU A 187 -9.02 4.24 3.19
C GLU A 187 -9.63 3.37 2.09
N VAL A 188 -8.98 2.22 1.84
CA VAL A 188 -9.36 1.24 0.83
C VAL A 188 -9.38 -0.13 1.49
N THR A 189 -10.48 -0.84 1.37
CA THR A 189 -10.63 -2.22 1.82
C THR A 189 -10.58 -3.15 0.62
N ALA A 190 -9.83 -4.23 0.72
CA ALA A 190 -9.74 -5.23 -0.33
C ALA A 190 -9.89 -6.64 0.24
N GLU A 191 -10.28 -7.57 -0.64
CA GLU A 191 -10.33 -9.00 -0.35
C GLU A 191 -9.41 -9.82 -1.25
N ARG A 192 -8.90 -10.94 -0.74
CA ARG A 192 -8.10 -11.87 -1.54
C ARG A 192 -8.95 -12.56 -2.60
N VAL A 193 -8.46 -12.57 -3.85
CA VAL A 193 -9.10 -13.31 -4.95
C VAL A 193 -8.67 -14.77 -4.90
N GLY A 194 -9.65 -15.69 -4.78
CA GLY A 194 -9.40 -17.12 -4.61
C GLY A 194 -9.15 -17.47 -3.15
N GLY A 195 -10.12 -18.15 -2.53
CA GLY A 195 -10.07 -18.52 -1.11
C GLY A 195 -8.89 -19.43 -0.75
N ARG A 196 -8.63 -19.58 0.56
CA ARG A 196 -7.56 -20.41 1.15
C ARG A 196 -7.74 -21.92 0.91
N GLU A 197 -7.68 -22.41 -0.32
CA GLU A 197 -7.27 -23.80 -0.53
C GLU A 197 -5.76 -23.89 -0.25
N HIS A 198 -5.44 -24.52 0.87
CA HIS A 198 -4.16 -24.42 1.56
C HIS A 198 -2.98 -25.08 0.82
N GLY A 199 -1.90 -24.32 0.66
CA GLY A 199 -0.52 -24.79 0.60
C GLY A 199 0.42 -23.72 1.15
N HIS A 200 1.35 -24.10 2.04
CA HIS A 200 2.55 -23.28 2.33
C HIS A 200 3.31 -23.11 1.00
N GLY A 201 3.13 -21.99 0.31
CA GLY A 201 3.78 -21.75 -0.98
C GLY A 201 3.04 -20.82 -1.95
N ASP A 202 1.72 -20.66 -1.81
CA ASP A 202 0.94 -19.80 -2.71
C ASP A 202 0.91 -18.37 -2.16
N GLY A 203 1.67 -17.48 -2.80
CA GLY A 203 1.77 -16.08 -2.38
C GLY A 203 0.42 -15.34 -2.41
N LEU A 204 0.38 -14.14 -1.84
CA LEU A 204 -0.85 -13.41 -1.53
C LEU A 204 -1.80 -13.28 -2.74
N GLY A 205 -1.27 -13.16 -3.96
CA GLY A 205 -2.08 -13.00 -5.16
C GLY A 205 -2.79 -11.64 -5.20
N PRO A 206 -3.56 -11.35 -6.27
CA PRO A 206 -4.23 -10.08 -6.41
C PRO A 206 -5.33 -9.91 -5.36
N LEU A 207 -5.52 -8.67 -4.90
CA LEU A 207 -6.57 -8.31 -3.96
C LEU A 207 -7.63 -7.48 -4.68
N ARG A 208 -8.89 -7.89 -4.63
CA ARG A 208 -10.00 -7.13 -5.19
C ARG A 208 -10.39 -6.01 -4.23
N VAL A 209 -10.36 -4.77 -4.71
CA VAL A 209 -10.88 -3.63 -3.95
C VAL A 209 -12.39 -3.77 -3.84
N LEU A 210 -12.89 -3.67 -2.61
CA LEU A 210 -14.31 -3.81 -2.29
C LEU A 210 -14.94 -2.48 -1.94
N ASP A 211 -14.27 -1.71 -1.10
CA ASP A 211 -14.85 -0.54 -0.47
C ASP A 211 -13.81 0.57 -0.37
N VAL A 212 -14.31 1.80 -0.40
CA VAL A 212 -13.55 3.01 -0.11
C VAL A 212 -14.24 3.78 1.01
N ILE A 213 -13.44 4.41 1.87
CA ILE A 213 -13.94 5.34 2.88
C ILE A 213 -13.58 6.75 2.42
N CYS A 214 -14.59 7.59 2.33
CA CYS A 214 -14.46 8.99 1.92
C CYS A 214 -14.65 9.89 3.13
N SER A 215 -13.75 10.85 3.33
CA SER A 215 -13.87 11.83 4.42
C SER A 215 -13.84 13.26 3.90
N PRO A 216 -14.80 14.11 4.31
CA PRO A 216 -14.82 15.54 3.95
C PRO A 216 -13.82 16.37 4.75
N ARG A 217 -13.21 15.79 5.79
CA ARG A 217 -12.20 16.45 6.61
C ARG A 217 -11.00 15.53 6.57
N HIS A 218 -9.89 15.99 6.01
CA HIS A 218 -8.57 15.32 6.00
C HIS A 218 -8.00 15.08 7.41
N LEU A 219 -8.75 14.37 8.23
CA LEU A 219 -8.34 13.82 9.50
C LEU A 219 -7.78 12.46 9.12
N GLY A 220 -6.49 12.25 9.41
CA GLY A 220 -5.75 11.06 8.95
C GLY A 220 -6.46 9.75 9.23
N GLN A 221 -5.93 8.69 8.63
CA GLN A 221 -6.52 7.34 8.64
C GLN A 221 -7.04 6.90 10.01
N GLU A 222 -8.15 6.15 10.03
CA GLU A 222 -8.80 5.64 11.24
C GLU A 222 -7.94 4.65 12.06
N LEU A 223 -6.63 4.52 11.78
CA LEU A 223 -5.65 3.70 12.50
C LEU A 223 -6.09 2.23 12.71
N GLY A 224 -6.92 1.71 11.81
CA GLY A 224 -7.48 0.36 11.89
C GLY A 224 -8.64 0.17 12.87
N TYR A 225 -9.16 1.24 13.46
CA TYR A 225 -10.34 1.16 14.34
C TYR A 225 -11.64 0.83 13.60
N THR A 226 -11.68 1.02 12.27
CA THR A 226 -12.78 0.59 11.40
C THR A 226 -12.88 -0.93 11.31
N LEU A 227 -11.73 -1.61 11.19
CA LEU A 227 -11.66 -3.06 10.98
C LEU A 227 -11.58 -3.85 12.29
N THR A 228 -10.98 -3.27 13.33
CA THR A 228 -10.90 -3.89 14.65
C THR A 228 -11.22 -2.86 15.74
N PRO A 229 -12.44 -2.81 16.29
CA PRO A 229 -12.86 -1.79 17.26
C PRO A 229 -12.29 -2.03 18.68
N GLN A 230 -11.09 -2.58 18.81
CA GLN A 230 -10.44 -2.88 20.08
C GLN A 230 -9.68 -1.65 20.60
N GLY A 231 -10.34 -0.83 21.42
CA GLY A 231 -9.69 0.28 22.11
C GLY A 231 -10.49 0.80 23.30
N PRO A 232 -9.86 1.62 24.18
CA PRO A 232 -10.55 2.25 25.29
C PRO A 232 -11.79 3.02 24.80
N ARG A 233 -12.93 2.88 25.49
CA ARG A 233 -14.22 3.47 25.07
C ARG A 233 -14.13 4.98 24.79
N LEU A 234 -13.26 5.69 25.52
CA LEU A 234 -13.00 7.12 25.32
C LEU A 234 -12.33 7.43 23.98
N VAL A 235 -11.33 6.64 23.58
CA VAL A 235 -10.64 6.77 22.28
C VAL A 235 -11.63 6.51 21.16
N ARG A 236 -12.45 5.46 21.27
CA ARG A 236 -13.51 5.16 20.30
C ARG A 236 -14.54 6.28 20.17
N TRP A 237 -14.93 6.90 21.29
CA TRP A 237 -15.86 8.03 21.27
C TRP A 237 -15.25 9.26 20.56
N LEU A 238 -13.99 9.58 20.85
CA LEU A 238 -13.27 10.68 20.18
C LEU A 238 -13.13 10.42 18.68
N LEU A 239 -12.68 9.22 18.28
CA LEU A 239 -12.57 8.85 16.87
C LEU A 239 -13.93 8.94 16.18
N ARG A 240 -15.00 8.37 16.75
CA ARG A 240 -16.36 8.50 16.22
C ARG A 240 -16.80 9.95 16.03
N ALA A 241 -16.47 10.82 16.98
CA ALA A 241 -16.81 12.24 16.87
C ALA A 241 -16.03 12.92 15.74
N CYS A 242 -14.77 12.55 15.53
CA CYS A 242 -13.93 13.05 14.43
C CYS A 242 -14.38 12.52 13.06
N HIS A 243 -14.72 11.24 12.96
CA HIS A 243 -15.07 10.52 11.74
C HIS A 243 -16.58 10.45 11.46
N ARG A 244 -17.41 11.20 12.21
CA ARG A 244 -18.89 11.22 12.05
C ARG A 244 -19.37 11.58 10.63
N SER A 245 -18.51 12.24 9.88
CA SER A 245 -18.79 12.75 8.54
C SER A 245 -18.25 11.82 7.45
N ASP A 246 -17.59 10.73 7.83
CA ASP A 246 -16.99 9.79 6.91
C ASP A 246 -18.09 8.92 6.30
N ARG A 247 -17.86 8.49 5.07
CA ARG A 247 -18.82 7.74 4.27
C ARG A 247 -18.13 6.53 3.69
N HIS A 248 -18.71 5.38 3.96
CA HIS A 248 -18.32 4.12 3.35
C HIS A 248 -19.08 3.94 2.03
N LEU A 249 -18.36 3.64 0.97
CA LEU A 249 -18.88 3.46 -0.38
C LEU A 249 -18.34 2.14 -0.95
N HIS A 250 -19.26 1.23 -1.26
CA HIS A 250 -18.91 -0.02 -1.91
C HIS A 250 -18.56 0.24 -3.38
N LEU A 251 -17.50 -0.38 -3.90
CA LEU A 251 -17.00 -0.15 -5.25
C LEU A 251 -18.04 -0.53 -6.31
N GLY A 252 -18.89 -1.53 -6.04
CA GLY A 252 -20.01 -1.87 -6.91
C GLY A 252 -21.11 -0.79 -7.01
N ASP A 253 -21.11 0.19 -6.10
CA ASP A 253 -22.00 1.35 -6.12
C ASP A 253 -21.34 2.57 -6.78
N VAL A 254 -20.08 2.47 -7.22
CA VAL A 254 -19.36 3.53 -7.93
C VAL A 254 -19.76 3.48 -9.40
N ALA A 255 -20.22 4.62 -9.92
CA ALA A 255 -20.60 4.74 -11.32
C ALA A 255 -19.40 5.01 -12.23
N GLU A 256 -18.42 5.78 -11.75
CA GLU A 256 -17.27 6.21 -12.54
C GLU A 256 -16.08 6.54 -11.64
N ILE A 257 -14.89 6.17 -12.10
CA ILE A 257 -13.61 6.64 -11.56
C ILE A 257 -12.91 7.41 -12.69
N ASP A 258 -12.80 8.72 -12.56
CA ASP A 258 -12.14 9.61 -13.50
C ASP A 258 -10.75 9.95 -12.95
N TRP A 259 -9.77 9.11 -13.28
CA TRP A 259 -8.39 9.25 -12.83
C TRP A 259 -7.73 10.53 -13.34
N GLU A 260 -8.11 11.03 -14.52
CA GLU A 260 -7.56 12.27 -15.09
C GLU A 260 -8.03 13.50 -14.31
N ARG A 261 -9.32 13.52 -13.91
CA ARG A 261 -9.88 14.59 -13.09
C ARG A 261 -9.61 14.43 -11.60
N GLY A 262 -9.19 13.25 -11.17
CA GLY A 262 -9.04 12.94 -9.76
C GLY A 262 -10.40 12.85 -9.05
N GLU A 263 -11.42 12.30 -9.71
CA GLU A 263 -12.78 12.20 -9.18
C GLU A 263 -13.27 10.75 -9.13
N LEU A 264 -14.02 10.42 -8.07
CA LEU A 264 -14.76 9.17 -7.93
C LEU A 264 -16.24 9.52 -7.73
N ARG A 265 -17.13 8.99 -8.56
CA ARG A 265 -18.57 9.31 -8.54
C ARG A 265 -19.39 8.12 -8.07
N ALA A 266 -20.11 8.31 -6.97
CA ALA A 266 -21.10 7.36 -6.51
C ALA A 266 -22.29 7.32 -7.49
N GLY A 267 -22.82 6.12 -7.72
CA GLY A 267 -24.02 5.91 -8.52
C GLY A 267 -25.27 6.47 -7.86
N GLU A 268 -26.33 6.64 -8.65
CA GLU A 268 -27.61 7.20 -8.18
C GLU A 268 -28.22 6.44 -7.00
N TYR A 269 -28.00 5.12 -6.96
CA TYR A 269 -28.52 4.22 -5.93
C TYR A 269 -27.46 3.81 -4.90
N ALA A 270 -26.33 4.51 -4.85
CA ALA A 270 -25.24 4.18 -3.95
C ALA A 270 -25.67 4.25 -2.49
N VAL A 271 -25.40 3.19 -1.73
CA VAL A 271 -25.75 3.15 -0.31
C VAL A 271 -24.57 3.69 0.50
N LEU A 272 -24.64 4.99 0.82
CA LEU A 272 -23.65 5.63 1.68
C LEU A 272 -23.88 5.24 3.14
N ARG A 273 -22.97 4.45 3.70
CA ARG A 273 -23.04 4.02 5.10
C ARG A 273 -22.07 4.81 5.97
N HIS A 274 -22.36 4.92 7.25
CA HIS A 274 -21.34 5.35 8.19
C HIS A 274 -20.32 4.19 8.37
N PRO A 275 -19.00 4.45 8.46
CA PRO A 275 -17.98 3.39 8.61
C PRO A 275 -18.15 2.46 9.82
N HIS A 276 -19.01 2.82 10.78
CA HIS A 276 -19.28 2.04 11.98
C HIS A 276 -20.65 1.35 12.00
N ASP A 277 -21.41 1.45 10.90
CA ASP A 277 -22.73 0.83 10.74
C ASP A 277 -22.67 -0.42 9.85
N VAL A 278 -21.46 -0.94 9.61
CA VAL A 278 -21.22 -2.17 8.85
C VAL A 278 -21.22 -3.35 9.84
N ASP A 279 -22.39 -3.96 10.02
CA ASP A 279 -22.58 -5.24 10.73
C ASP A 279 -22.52 -6.42 9.74
#